data_AF-A0A1B7WA53-F1
#
_entry.id   AF-A0A1B7WA53-F1
#
_cell.length_a   1.000
_cell.length_b   1.000
_cell.length_c   1.000
_cell.angle_alpha   90.00
_cell.angle_beta   90.00
_cell.angle_gamma   90.00
#
_symmetry.space_group_name_H-M   'P 1'
#
loop_
_entity.id
_entity.type
_entity.pdbx_description
1 polymer ?
#
loop_
_entity_poly.entity_id
_entity_poly.type
_entity_poly.pdbx_seq_one_letter_code
_entity_poly.pdbx_strand_id
1 'polypeptide(L)'
;MVNLENKYQQQLKFSPSMNNNYQGWQGDLNTVSFDAVNIKNKLMNLNSPCYILNKEGQIGISNEGSLSYSANGKTQKLEMLLTVPTIGFHQLGDPTFLEFYGVKYAYMTGAMA
;
A
#
# COMPACT_ATOMS: atom_id res chain seq x y z
N MET A 1 -34.37 4.75 22.39
CA MET A 1 -33.45 3.78 21.74
C MET A 1 -32.34 4.59 21.10
N VAL A 2 -31.13 4.54 21.65
CA VAL A 2 -29.98 5.28 21.13
C VAL A 2 -29.35 4.44 20.04
N ASN A 3 -29.34 4.95 18.81
CA ASN A 3 -28.77 4.28 17.65
C ASN A 3 -27.24 4.36 17.76
N LEU A 4 -26.59 3.25 18.13
CA LEU A 4 -25.13 3.11 18.06
C LEU A 4 -24.73 2.89 16.60
N GLU A 5 -24.78 3.96 15.81
CA GLU A 5 -24.04 3.98 14.56
C GLU A 5 -22.55 3.95 14.90
N ASN A 6 -21.98 2.77 14.72
CA ASN A 6 -20.59 2.45 14.94
C ASN A 6 -19.71 3.27 13.99
N LYS A 7 -19.39 4.50 14.41
CA LYS A 7 -18.40 5.37 13.79
C LYS A 7 -17.01 4.77 14.03
N TYR A 8 -16.65 3.73 13.27
CA TYR A 8 -15.25 3.47 12.95
C TYR A 8 -14.76 4.59 12.03
N GLN A 9 -14.56 5.78 12.61
CA GLN A 9 -13.80 6.84 11.99
C GLN A 9 -12.42 6.26 11.69
N GLN A 10 -12.11 6.08 10.40
CA GLN A 10 -10.77 5.67 9.99
C GLN A 10 -9.78 6.69 10.55
N GLN A 11 -8.81 6.21 11.32
CA GLN A 11 -7.78 7.04 11.94
C GLN A 11 -6.61 7.34 10.99
N LEU A 12 -6.69 6.86 9.74
CA LEU A 12 -5.66 7.10 8.74
C LEU A 12 -5.71 8.56 8.30
N LYS A 13 -4.66 9.29 8.65
CA LYS A 13 -4.43 10.66 8.19
C LYS A 13 -3.28 10.64 7.20
N PHE A 14 -3.45 11.37 6.11
CA PHE A 14 -2.40 11.54 5.12
C PHE A 14 -1.78 12.92 5.26
N SER A 15 -0.45 12.98 5.31
CA SER A 15 0.27 14.25 5.40
C SER A 15 0.38 14.88 4.02
N PRO A 16 -0.05 16.14 3.84
CA PRO A 16 -0.11 16.78 2.52
C PRO A 16 1.26 17.08 1.89
N SER A 17 2.37 16.89 2.63
CA SER A 17 3.73 17.08 2.12
C SER A 17 4.20 15.99 1.15
N MET A 18 3.50 14.86 1.06
CA MET A 18 3.82 13.77 0.14
C MET A 18 2.79 13.71 -0.99
N ASN A 19 2.89 14.61 -1.97
CA ASN A 19 1.94 14.63 -3.08
C ASN A 19 2.61 14.17 -4.39
N ASN A 20 2.20 13.01 -4.90
CA ASN A 20 2.64 12.51 -6.19
C ASN A 20 1.71 13.02 -7.31
N ASN A 21 1.79 14.32 -7.62
CA ASN A 21 0.87 15.00 -8.54
C ASN A 21 0.91 14.54 -10.01
N TYR A 22 1.87 13.69 -10.40
CA TYR A 22 2.11 13.34 -11.81
C TYR A 22 1.63 11.95 -12.22
N GLN A 23 1.12 11.15 -11.28
CA GLN A 23 0.70 9.76 -11.56
C GLN A 23 -0.75 9.55 -11.11
N GLY A 24 -1.62 9.19 -12.06
CA GLY A 24 -2.98 8.76 -11.77
C GLY A 24 -3.06 7.26 -11.50
N TRP A 25 -4.15 6.82 -10.88
CA TRP A 25 -4.47 5.41 -10.72
C TRP A 25 -5.61 5.03 -11.68
N GLN A 26 -5.49 3.88 -12.34
CA GLN A 26 -6.58 3.27 -13.10
C GLN A 26 -6.81 1.84 -12.62
N GLY A 27 -8.02 1.56 -12.13
CA GLY A 27 -8.43 0.23 -11.69
C GLY A 27 -9.91 0.21 -11.31
N ASP A 28 -10.41 -0.97 -10.92
CA ASP A 28 -11.79 -1.10 -10.46
C ASP A 28 -11.93 -0.60 -9.02
N LEU A 29 -12.85 0.34 -8.79
CA LEU A 29 -13.19 0.88 -7.49
C LEU A 29 -13.65 -0.20 -6.48
N ASN A 30 -14.23 -1.31 -6.95
CA ASN A 30 -14.63 -2.42 -6.08
C ASN A 30 -13.42 -3.10 -5.39
N THR A 31 -12.22 -2.93 -5.95
CA THR A 31 -10.98 -3.44 -5.37
C THR A 31 -10.43 -2.51 -4.29
N VAL A 32 -10.99 -1.31 -4.10
CA VAL A 32 -10.51 -0.36 -3.10
C VAL A 32 -11.17 -0.64 -1.76
N SER A 33 -10.38 -1.00 -0.76
CA SER A 33 -10.85 -1.24 0.59
C SER A 33 -10.70 -0.01 1.45
N PHE A 34 -11.76 0.29 2.19
CA PHE A 34 -11.84 1.40 3.14
C PHE A 34 -11.97 0.88 4.59
N ASP A 35 -12.29 -0.39 4.80
CA ASP A 35 -12.35 -0.95 6.15
C ASP A 35 -10.95 -1.32 6.68
N ALA A 36 -10.74 -1.17 7.99
CA ALA A 36 -9.44 -1.37 8.60
C ALA A 36 -8.89 -2.81 8.46
N VAL A 37 -9.76 -3.82 8.43
CA VAL A 37 -9.36 -5.22 8.34
C VAL A 37 -8.81 -5.52 6.95
N ASN A 38 -9.53 -5.15 5.90
CA ASN A 38 -9.07 -5.33 4.52
C ASN A 38 -7.90 -4.41 4.19
N ILE A 39 -7.87 -3.17 4.71
CA ILE A 39 -6.70 -2.30 4.60
C ILE A 39 -5.45 -3.00 5.14
N LYS A 40 -5.53 -3.57 6.35
CA LYS A 40 -4.42 -4.33 6.94
C LYS A 40 -4.06 -5.53 6.06
N ASN A 41 -5.03 -6.30 5.59
CA ASN A 41 -4.78 -7.46 4.73
C ASN A 41 -4.05 -7.07 3.43
N LYS A 42 -4.45 -5.95 2.81
CA LYS A 42 -3.84 -5.43 1.59
C LYS A 42 -2.42 -4.90 1.81
N LEU A 43 -2.18 -4.24 2.94
CA LEU A 43 -0.83 -3.79 3.33
C LEU A 43 0.11 -4.95 3.66
N MET A 44 -0.40 -6.04 4.24
CA MET A 44 0.38 -7.23 4.58
C MET A 44 0.72 -8.09 3.35
N ASN A 45 0.08 -7.84 2.20
CA ASN A 45 0.38 -8.54 0.96
C ASN A 45 1.57 -7.88 0.23
N LEU A 46 2.78 -8.21 0.67
CA LEU A 46 4.03 -7.67 0.14
C LEU A 46 4.31 -8.08 -1.33
N ASN A 47 3.64 -9.13 -1.81
CA ASN A 47 3.81 -9.66 -3.17
C ASN A 47 2.99 -8.89 -4.22
N SER A 48 2.19 -7.91 -3.81
CA SER A 48 1.43 -7.06 -4.71
C SER A 48 1.74 -5.59 -4.45
N PRO A 49 1.71 -4.72 -5.48
CA PRO A 49 1.85 -3.29 -5.27
C PRO A 49 0.72 -2.79 -4.38
N CYS A 50 0.91 -1.65 -3.74
CA CYS A 50 -0.09 -1.05 -2.88
C CYS A 50 -0.35 0.39 -3.33
N TYR A 51 -1.58 0.65 -3.75
CA TYR A 51 -2.04 1.97 -4.17
C TYR A 51 -2.86 2.58 -3.04
N ILE A 52 -2.46 3.76 -2.58
CA ILE A 52 -3.16 4.50 -1.54
C ILE A 52 -3.92 5.62 -2.24
N LEU A 53 -5.23 5.62 -2.05
CA LEU A 53 -6.18 6.44 -2.77
C LEU A 53 -6.96 7.29 -1.76
N ASN A 54 -7.33 8.49 -2.17
CA ASN A 54 -8.24 9.36 -1.45
C ASN A 54 -9.53 9.49 -2.24
N LYS A 55 -10.63 9.03 -1.64
CA LYS A 55 -11.99 9.20 -2.17
C LYS A 55 -12.73 10.19 -1.29
N GLU A 56 -12.81 11.45 -1.74
CA GLU A 56 -13.57 12.51 -1.07
C GLU A 56 -13.21 12.69 0.44
N GLY A 57 -11.94 12.52 0.79
CA GLY A 57 -11.43 12.62 2.17
C GLY A 57 -11.31 11.27 2.90
N GLN A 58 -11.78 10.19 2.30
CA GLN A 58 -11.66 8.83 2.83
C GLN A 58 -10.46 8.11 2.21
N ILE A 59 -9.57 7.58 3.05
CA ILE A 59 -8.38 6.86 2.60
C ILE A 59 -8.73 5.41 2.29
N GLY A 60 -8.45 4.98 1.07
CA GLY A 60 -8.64 3.62 0.60
C GLY A 60 -7.34 3.01 0.10
N ILE A 61 -7.27 1.69 0.12
CA ILE A 61 -6.11 0.93 -0.37
C ILE A 61 -6.57 -0.11 -1.39
N SER A 62 -5.84 -0.23 -2.50
CA SER A 62 -5.97 -1.35 -3.44
C SER A 62 -4.63 -1.98 -3.76
N ASN A 63 -4.61 -3.29 -4.00
CA ASN A 63 -3.45 -4.00 -4.54
C ASN A 63 -3.55 -4.19 -6.07
N GLU A 64 -4.62 -3.69 -6.68
CA GLU A 64 -4.92 -3.85 -8.10
C GLU A 64 -4.95 -2.49 -8.80
N GLY A 65 -4.87 -2.52 -10.13
CA GLY A 65 -4.83 -1.35 -10.99
C GLY A 65 -3.44 -1.09 -11.55
N SER A 66 -3.31 0.02 -12.29
CA SER A 66 -2.05 0.46 -12.89
C SER A 66 -1.86 1.96 -12.75
N LEU A 67 -0.59 2.38 -12.84
CA LEU A 67 -0.23 3.79 -12.92
C LEU A 67 -0.57 4.31 -14.32
N SER A 68 -1.36 5.37 -14.39
CA SER A 68 -1.70 6.05 -15.63
C SER A 68 -1.02 7.42 -15.69
N TYR A 69 -0.30 7.69 -16.78
CA TYR A 69 0.21 9.02 -17.11
C TYR A 69 -0.88 9.85 -17.77
N SER A 70 -1.94 10.18 -17.04
CA SER A 70 -2.93 11.14 -17.52
C SER A 70 -2.77 12.44 -16.74
N ALA A 71 -2.55 13.53 -17.47
CA ALA A 71 -2.45 14.89 -16.93
C ALA A 71 -3.73 15.36 -16.19
N ASN A 72 -4.79 14.55 -16.20
CA ASN A 72 -6.04 14.73 -15.48
C ASN A 72 -6.18 13.70 -14.35
N GLY A 73 -5.14 13.48 -13.55
CA GLY A 73 -5.13 12.60 -12.35
C GLY A 73 -6.14 12.97 -11.26
N LYS A 74 -7.02 13.95 -11.52
CA LYS A 74 -8.19 14.32 -10.73
C LYS A 74 -9.46 14.03 -11.52
N THR A 75 -9.80 12.75 -11.73
CA THR A 75 -11.23 12.45 -11.74
C THR A 75 -11.74 12.86 -10.36
N GLN A 76 -12.63 13.87 -10.29
CA GLN A 76 -12.95 14.68 -9.10
C GLN A 76 -13.27 13.90 -7.79
N LYS A 77 -13.40 12.57 -7.86
CA LYS A 77 -13.80 11.70 -6.76
C LYS A 77 -12.70 10.75 -6.27
N LEU A 78 -11.61 10.54 -7.01
CA LEU A 78 -10.55 9.59 -6.62
C LEU A 78 -9.17 10.13 -7.01
N GLU A 79 -8.36 10.39 -6.00
CA GLU A 79 -6.99 10.89 -6.11
C GLU A 79 -6.02 9.81 -5.65
N MET A 80 -4.92 9.59 -6.39
CA MET A 80 -3.82 8.75 -5.90
C MET A 80 -2.92 9.59 -5.00
N LEU A 81 -2.69 9.12 -3.78
CA LEU A 81 -1.81 9.77 -2.82
C LEU A 81 -0.37 9.25 -2.91
N LEU A 82 -0.23 7.92 -2.90
CA LEU A 82 1.06 7.26 -3.06
C LEU A 82 0.91 5.85 -3.65
N THR A 83 2.03 5.31 -4.10
CA THR A 83 2.17 3.93 -4.53
C THR A 83 3.37 3.30 -3.85
N VAL A 84 3.22 2.05 -3.40
CA VAL A 84 4.32 1.23 -2.85
C VAL A 84 4.51 0.04 -3.79
N PRO A 85 5.71 -0.19 -4.33
CA PRO A 85 5.98 -1.36 -5.15
C PRO A 85 5.96 -2.64 -4.30
N THR A 86 5.91 -3.80 -4.97
CA THR A 86 6.10 -5.10 -4.32
C THR A 86 7.44 -5.15 -3.61
N ILE A 87 7.48 -5.75 -2.41
CA ILE A 87 8.73 -5.97 -1.68
C ILE A 87 8.95 -7.45 -1.39
N GLY A 88 9.98 -8.00 -2.00
CA GLY A 88 10.45 -9.37 -1.78
C GLY A 88 11.52 -9.43 -0.71
N PHE A 89 11.63 -10.57 -0.01
CA PHE A 89 12.65 -10.77 1.02
C PHE A 89 14.08 -10.66 0.48
N HIS A 90 14.31 -10.95 -0.80
CA HIS A 90 15.64 -10.79 -1.42
C HIS A 90 16.08 -9.33 -1.54
N GLN A 91 15.15 -8.37 -1.42
CA GLN A 91 15.44 -6.93 -1.45
C GLN A 91 15.87 -6.41 -0.08
N LEU A 92 15.85 -7.28 0.94
CA LEU A 92 16.27 -6.96 2.30
C LEU A 92 17.67 -7.52 2.55
N GLY A 93 18.66 -6.64 2.67
CA GLY A 93 20.07 -7.01 2.87
C GLY A 93 20.87 -7.03 1.57
N ASP A 94 21.97 -7.80 1.57
CA ASP A 94 22.88 -7.91 0.43
C ASP A 94 22.53 -9.15 -0.43
N PRO A 95 22.20 -9.00 -1.72
CA PRO A 95 21.94 -10.15 -2.60
C PRO A 95 23.17 -11.06 -2.75
N THR A 96 24.39 -10.51 -2.71
CA THR A 96 25.65 -11.26 -2.79
C THR A 96 25.79 -12.22 -1.61
N PHE A 97 25.28 -11.85 -0.43
CA PHE A 97 25.25 -12.74 0.73
C PHE A 97 24.36 -13.96 0.49
N LEU A 98 23.20 -13.75 -0.15
CA LEU A 98 22.28 -14.84 -0.50
C LEU A 98 22.95 -15.82 -1.47
N GLU A 99 23.60 -15.30 -2.51
CA GLU A 99 24.30 -16.08 -3.53
C GLU A 99 25.51 -16.82 -2.95
N PHE A 100 26.33 -16.11 -2.15
CA PHE A 100 27.56 -16.66 -1.57
C PHE A 100 27.29 -17.80 -0.57
N TYR A 101 26.31 -17.63 0.33
CA TYR A 101 25.97 -18.64 1.33
C TYR A 101 24.88 -19.62 0.88
N GLY A 102 24.27 -19.43 -0.29
CA GLY A 102 23.19 -20.28 -0.79
C GLY A 102 21.91 -20.24 0.04
N VAL A 103 21.62 -19.10 0.68
CA VAL A 103 20.50 -18.92 1.61
C VAL A 103 19.35 -18.12 1.00
N LYS A 104 18.12 -18.33 1.50
CA LYS A 104 16.91 -17.63 1.02
C LYS A 104 16.72 -16.23 1.63
N TYR A 105 17.34 -15.97 2.77
CA TYR A 105 17.18 -14.75 3.54
C TYR A 105 18.56 -14.24 3.95
N ALA A 106 18.76 -12.92 3.95
CA ALA A 106 20.00 -12.29 4.39
C ALA A 106 20.05 -12.27 5.92
N TYR A 107 20.06 -13.47 6.52
CA TYR A 107 19.94 -13.68 7.94
C TYR A 107 20.75 -14.90 8.36
N MET A 108 21.38 -14.80 9.52
CA MET A 108 22.06 -15.90 10.19
C MET A 108 21.72 -15.87 11.68
N THR A 109 21.61 -17.04 12.29
CA THR A 109 21.53 -17.18 13.74
C THR A 109 22.95 -17.24 14.31
N GLY A 110 23.23 -16.48 15.37
CA GLY A 110 24.52 -16.56 16.05
C GLY A 110 24.75 -17.94 16.69
N ALA A 111 26.00 -18.39 16.72
CA ALA A 111 26.37 -19.61 17.44
C ALA A 111 26.05 -19.45 18.94
N MET A 112 25.46 -20.48 19.55
CA MET A 112 25.20 -20.54 20.98
C MET A 112 26.09 -21.63 21.58
N ALA A 113 26.98 -21.22 22.50
CA ALA A 113 27.90 -22.08 23.22
C ALA A 113 27.24 -22.70 24.46
#